data_AF-A0A813N016-F1
#
_entry.id   AF-A0A813N016-F1
#
_cell.length_a   1.000
_cell.length_b   1.000
_cell.length_c   1.000
_cell.angle_alpha   90.00
_cell.angle_beta   90.00
_cell.angle_gamma   90.00
#
_symmetry.space_group_name_H-M   'P 1'
#
loop_
_entity.id
_entity.type
_entity.pdbx_description
1 polymer ?
#
loop_
_entity_poly.entity_id
_entity_poly.type
_entity_poly.pdbx_seq_one_letter_code
_entity_poly.pdbx_strand_id
1 'polypeptide(L)'
;MYKTTNNSSENQQQHHHPPTPPPPPHHHSSSTHVLQSQQALSEEMVARYLARKPNFLKRWFKDNAPNDLLQECIKIKEQKEYLAKPRTSLTHEMFNNIVQGHHSNRDSSTSSTQIVDYMSLDEHELFFELIRDIANELNVDVVCHKILTNVSILTNSDRGSLFLARGPKDSRYLISKLFDVTAGSTLEQSLHKEDQQIIIPFGKGIAGHVALTREYINIPDAYDVSLF
;
A
#
# COMPACT_ATOMS: atom_id res chain seq x y z
N MET A 1 14.50 -74.22 18.93
CA MET A 1 14.67 -75.68 18.75
C MET A 1 14.03 -76.06 17.42
N TYR A 2 14.86 -76.64 16.56
CA TYR A 2 14.70 -77.17 15.20
C TYR A 2 13.28 -77.49 14.67
N LYS A 3 13.00 -77.00 13.44
CA LYS A 3 12.17 -77.70 12.44
C LYS A 3 12.92 -77.64 11.10
N THR A 4 13.59 -78.72 10.72
CA THR A 4 13.11 -79.82 9.86
C THR A 4 13.16 -79.45 8.38
N THR A 5 14.20 -80.00 7.76
CA THR A 5 14.44 -80.29 6.35
C THR A 5 13.20 -80.82 5.63
N ASN A 6 12.97 -80.40 4.38
CA ASN A 6 12.64 -81.36 3.34
C ASN A 6 12.96 -80.83 1.94
N ASN A 7 13.84 -81.57 1.28
CA ASN A 7 14.12 -81.55 -0.15
C ASN A 7 12.90 -82.06 -0.92
N SER A 8 12.57 -81.39 -2.02
CA SER A 8 11.93 -82.02 -3.17
C SER A 8 12.85 -81.85 -4.37
N SER A 9 13.31 -82.98 -4.89
CA SER A 9 14.12 -83.09 -6.09
C SER A 9 13.21 -83.32 -7.29
N GLU A 10 13.32 -82.49 -8.33
CA GLU A 10 12.87 -82.85 -9.67
C GLU A 10 14.01 -82.59 -10.67
N ASN A 11 14.46 -83.71 -11.26
CA ASN A 11 15.14 -83.86 -12.56
C ASN A 11 14.37 -83.07 -13.65
N GLN A 12 14.90 -82.57 -14.76
CA GLN A 12 15.97 -83.02 -15.66
C GLN A 12 16.06 -81.97 -16.78
N GLN A 13 17.26 -81.57 -17.21
CA GLN A 13 17.71 -81.61 -18.62
C GLN A 13 19.01 -80.82 -18.81
N GLN A 14 20.09 -81.57 -19.06
CA GLN A 14 21.40 -81.10 -19.46
C GLN A 14 21.39 -80.77 -20.95
N HIS A 15 21.71 -79.53 -21.31
CA HIS A 15 22.19 -79.17 -22.65
C HIS A 15 23.66 -78.74 -22.54
N HIS A 16 24.54 -79.56 -23.10
CA HIS A 16 25.97 -79.29 -23.26
C HIS A 16 26.19 -78.18 -24.31
N HIS A 17 26.87 -77.10 -23.93
CA HIS A 17 27.45 -76.12 -24.85
C HIS A 17 28.99 -76.18 -24.80
N PRO A 18 29.68 -76.02 -25.94
CA PRO A 18 31.14 -76.15 -26.04
C PRO A 18 31.89 -74.96 -25.40
N PRO A 19 33.18 -75.14 -25.03
CA PRO A 19 33.97 -74.10 -24.37
C PRO A 19 34.29 -72.94 -25.31
N THR A 20 34.12 -71.72 -24.80
CA THR A 20 34.44 -70.45 -25.47
C THR A 20 35.97 -70.23 -25.59
N PRO A 21 36.46 -69.65 -26.70
CA PRO A 21 37.88 -69.36 -26.91
C PRO A 21 38.36 -68.14 -26.08
N PRO A 22 39.68 -68.03 -25.82
CA PRO A 22 40.24 -66.98 -24.96
C PRO A 22 40.19 -65.59 -25.61
N PRO A 23 40.15 -64.50 -24.81
CA PRO A 23 40.04 -63.14 -25.31
C PRO A 23 41.34 -62.65 -25.98
N PRO A 24 41.25 -61.79 -27.02
CA PRO A 24 42.40 -61.20 -27.71
C PRO A 24 43.07 -60.08 -26.89
N PRO A 25 44.36 -59.78 -27.12
CA PRO A 25 45.15 -58.86 -26.33
C PRO A 25 44.81 -57.38 -26.57
N HIS A 26 45.05 -56.58 -25.52
CA HIS A 26 44.78 -55.15 -25.39
C HIS A 26 45.39 -54.28 -26.51
N HIS A 27 44.55 -53.48 -27.16
CA HIS A 27 44.97 -52.28 -27.89
C HIS A 27 44.53 -51.03 -27.11
N HIS A 28 45.52 -50.25 -26.67
CA HIS A 28 45.32 -48.90 -26.18
C HIS A 28 44.75 -48.02 -27.30
N SER A 29 43.50 -47.59 -27.13
CA SER A 29 42.92 -46.50 -27.89
C SER A 29 42.52 -45.40 -26.91
N SER A 30 43.35 -44.36 -26.87
CA SER A 30 43.05 -43.10 -26.17
C SER A 30 41.81 -42.46 -26.79
N SER A 31 40.65 -42.63 -26.16
CA SER A 31 39.46 -41.83 -26.49
C SER A 31 39.53 -40.51 -25.71
N THR A 32 39.88 -39.47 -26.45
CA THR A 32 39.79 -38.05 -26.13
C THR A 32 38.41 -37.72 -25.54
N HIS A 33 38.43 -37.32 -24.27
CA HIS A 33 37.28 -36.77 -23.56
C HIS A 33 36.94 -35.41 -24.19
N VAL A 34 35.87 -35.33 -24.99
CA VAL A 34 35.30 -34.05 -25.43
C VAL A 34 34.63 -33.42 -24.21
N LEU A 35 35.37 -32.57 -23.50
CA LEU A 35 34.82 -31.65 -22.49
C LEU A 35 33.96 -30.62 -23.23
N GLN A 36 32.64 -30.84 -23.23
CA GLN A 36 31.69 -29.82 -23.62
C GLN A 36 31.74 -28.70 -22.58
N SER A 37 32.43 -27.62 -22.90
CA SER A 37 32.46 -26.40 -22.11
C SER A 37 31.03 -25.86 -21.98
N GLN A 38 30.40 -26.05 -20.83
CA GLN A 38 29.22 -25.26 -20.47
C GLN A 38 29.69 -23.80 -20.39
N GLN A 39 29.37 -23.01 -21.41
CA GLN A 39 29.57 -21.58 -21.35
C GLN A 39 28.72 -21.08 -20.17
N ALA A 40 29.37 -20.62 -19.11
CA ALA A 40 28.70 -20.04 -17.97
C ALA A 40 27.80 -18.90 -18.47
N LEU A 41 26.51 -18.94 -18.14
CA LEU A 41 25.59 -17.85 -18.43
C LEU A 41 26.09 -16.59 -17.73
N SER A 42 26.61 -15.64 -18.49
CA SER A 42 26.99 -14.33 -17.95
C SER A 42 25.76 -13.42 -17.89
N GLU A 43 25.74 -12.52 -16.90
CA GLU A 43 24.69 -11.51 -16.75
C GLU A 43 24.50 -10.68 -18.02
N GLU A 44 25.60 -10.36 -18.71
CA GLU A 44 25.59 -9.62 -19.98
C GLU A 44 24.86 -10.37 -21.10
N MET A 45 25.04 -11.69 -21.19
CA MET A 45 24.33 -12.51 -22.17
C MET A 45 22.83 -12.56 -21.88
N VAL A 46 22.46 -12.67 -20.59
CA VAL A 46 21.07 -12.64 -20.14
C VAL A 46 20.44 -11.28 -20.45
N ALA A 47 21.12 -10.19 -20.12
CA ALA A 47 20.65 -8.82 -20.39
C ALA A 47 20.37 -8.60 -21.89
N ARG A 48 21.31 -9.00 -22.77
CA ARG A 48 21.13 -8.90 -24.23
C ARG A 48 19.96 -9.76 -24.74
N TYR A 49 19.80 -10.95 -24.19
CA TYR A 49 18.71 -11.84 -24.56
C TYR A 49 17.34 -11.24 -24.19
N LEU A 50 17.20 -10.75 -22.96
CA LEU A 50 15.96 -10.13 -22.47
C LEU A 50 15.62 -8.86 -23.24
N ALA A 51 16.61 -8.01 -23.56
CA ALA A 51 16.42 -6.81 -24.36
C ALA A 51 15.88 -7.11 -25.77
N ARG A 52 16.30 -8.22 -26.39
CA ARG A 52 15.86 -8.64 -27.73
C ARG A 52 14.48 -9.31 -27.74
N LYS A 53 13.95 -9.67 -26.57
CA LYS A 53 12.68 -10.43 -26.41
C LYS A 53 11.77 -9.80 -25.33
N PRO A 54 11.29 -8.57 -25.53
CA PRO A 54 10.51 -7.84 -24.52
C PRO A 54 9.17 -8.51 -24.16
N ASN A 55 8.50 -9.14 -25.13
CA ASN A 55 7.22 -9.83 -24.88
C ASN A 55 7.40 -11.09 -24.03
N PHE A 56 8.51 -11.82 -24.22
CA PHE A 56 8.86 -12.95 -23.37
C PHE A 56 9.16 -12.46 -21.95
N LEU A 57 10.00 -11.42 -21.82
CA LEU A 57 10.32 -10.81 -20.53
C LEU A 57 9.05 -10.39 -19.77
N LYS A 58 8.12 -9.70 -20.45
CA LYS A 58 6.84 -9.27 -19.87
C LYS A 58 6.00 -10.45 -19.37
N ARG A 59 5.90 -11.52 -20.16
CA ARG A 59 5.15 -12.72 -19.79
C ARG A 59 5.83 -13.47 -18.64
N TRP A 60 7.14 -13.64 -18.73
CA TRP A 60 7.92 -14.30 -17.69
C TRP A 60 7.81 -13.57 -16.35
N PHE A 61 7.95 -12.23 -16.34
CA PHE A 61 7.76 -11.41 -15.14
C PHE A 61 6.35 -11.54 -14.56
N LYS A 62 5.31 -11.52 -15.40
CA LYS A 62 3.93 -11.67 -14.95
C LYS A 62 3.70 -13.01 -14.23
N ASP A 63 4.29 -14.07 -14.76
CA ASP A 63 3.99 -15.43 -14.33
C ASP A 63 4.96 -15.96 -13.24
N ASN A 64 6.15 -15.35 -13.09
CA ASN A 64 7.24 -15.89 -12.27
C ASN A 64 7.91 -14.88 -11.32
N ALA A 65 7.62 -13.58 -11.38
CA ALA A 65 8.28 -12.62 -10.50
C ALA A 65 7.77 -12.76 -9.05
N PRO A 66 8.67 -12.86 -8.05
CA PRO A 66 8.26 -12.85 -6.66
C PRO A 66 7.66 -11.49 -6.28
N ASN A 67 6.68 -11.49 -5.38
CA ASN A 67 5.95 -10.29 -4.98
C ASN A 67 6.87 -9.18 -4.44
N ASP A 68 7.93 -9.54 -3.72
CA ASP A 68 8.88 -8.56 -3.16
C ASP A 68 9.61 -7.77 -4.24
N LEU A 69 9.99 -8.44 -5.34
CA LEU A 69 10.66 -7.82 -6.47
C LEU A 69 9.71 -6.94 -7.28
N LEU A 70 8.43 -7.32 -7.36
CA LEU A 70 7.39 -6.47 -7.96
C LEU A 70 7.19 -5.19 -7.14
N GLN A 71 7.12 -5.30 -5.81
CA GLN A 71 7.01 -4.16 -4.90
C GLN A 71 8.23 -3.23 -5.00
N GLU A 72 9.44 -3.78 -5.10
CA GLU A 72 10.66 -2.99 -5.29
C GLU A 72 10.69 -2.29 -6.65
N CYS A 73 10.25 -2.97 -7.73
CA CYS A 73 10.14 -2.38 -9.07
C CYS A 73 9.08 -1.27 -9.13
N ILE A 74 7.95 -1.44 -8.43
CA ILE A 74 6.92 -0.41 -8.28
C ILE A 74 7.51 0.79 -7.55
N LYS A 75 8.17 0.59 -6.39
CA LYS A 75 8.87 1.65 -5.65
C LYS A 75 9.90 2.40 -6.49
N ILE A 76 10.73 1.69 -7.26
CA ILE A 76 11.75 2.33 -8.13
C ILE A 76 11.09 3.17 -9.23
N LYS A 77 9.99 2.67 -9.82
CA LYS A 77 9.25 3.37 -10.85
C LYS A 77 8.55 4.61 -10.28
N GLU A 78 7.88 4.47 -9.15
CA GLU A 78 7.27 5.55 -8.39
C GLU A 78 8.32 6.60 -8.02
N GLN A 79 9.45 6.21 -7.42
CA GLN A 79 10.51 7.13 -7.02
C GLN A 79 11.10 7.90 -8.21
N LYS A 80 11.31 7.25 -9.36
CA LYS A 80 11.75 7.93 -10.59
C LYS A 80 10.68 8.86 -11.15
N GLU A 81 9.41 8.52 -11.03
CA GLU A 81 8.29 9.35 -11.45
C GLU A 81 8.11 10.57 -10.53
N TYR A 82 8.29 10.40 -9.22
CA TYR A 82 8.29 11.48 -8.21
C TYR A 82 9.44 12.47 -8.41
N LEU A 83 10.60 12.01 -8.88
CA LEU A 83 11.75 12.89 -9.16
C LEU A 83 11.65 13.60 -10.53
N ALA A 84 10.87 13.08 -11.47
CA ALA A 84 10.78 13.61 -12.83
C ALA A 84 9.70 14.70 -13.01
N LYS A 85 8.71 14.79 -12.11
CA LYS A 85 7.66 15.81 -12.18
C LYS A 85 8.13 17.10 -11.49
N PRO A 86 8.08 18.28 -12.15
CA PRO A 86 8.17 19.57 -11.45
C PRO A 86 7.14 19.58 -10.33
N ARG A 87 7.47 20.12 -9.15
CA ARG A 87 6.59 20.15 -7.97
C ARG A 87 5.34 21.01 -8.19
N THR A 88 4.43 20.59 -9.05
CA THR A 88 3.02 20.95 -8.93
C THR A 88 2.45 19.97 -7.92
N SER A 89 2.04 20.48 -6.75
CA SER A 89 1.28 19.67 -5.79
C SER A 89 0.16 18.94 -6.55
N LEU A 90 -0.12 17.67 -6.26
CA LEU A 90 -1.30 16.98 -6.81
C LEU A 90 -2.55 17.85 -6.62
N THR A 91 -2.64 18.51 -5.47
CA THR A 91 -3.69 19.50 -5.16
C THR A 91 -3.68 20.73 -6.08
N HIS A 92 -2.52 21.14 -6.59
CA HIS A 92 -2.36 22.29 -7.50
C HIS A 92 -2.89 21.98 -8.90
N GLU A 93 -2.59 20.80 -9.43
CA GLU A 93 -3.13 20.35 -10.72
C GLU A 93 -4.66 20.15 -10.62
N MET A 94 -5.13 19.58 -9.52
CA MET A 94 -6.56 19.39 -9.23
C MET A 94 -7.31 20.71 -9.08
N PHE A 95 -6.75 21.67 -8.32
CA PHE A 95 -7.30 23.02 -8.18
C PHE A 95 -7.34 23.75 -9.53
N ASN A 96 -6.27 23.65 -10.32
CA ASN A 96 -6.22 24.24 -11.66
C ASN A 96 -7.30 23.64 -12.57
N ASN A 97 -7.56 22.33 -12.51
CA ASN A 97 -8.63 21.70 -13.28
C ASN A 97 -10.02 22.21 -12.88
N ILE A 98 -10.25 22.47 -11.58
CA ILE A 98 -11.49 23.08 -11.09
C ILE A 98 -11.59 24.54 -11.56
N VAL A 99 -10.53 25.34 -11.41
CA VAL A 99 -10.50 26.76 -11.81
C VAL A 99 -10.62 26.93 -13.32
N GLN A 100 -10.05 26.02 -14.10
CA GLN A 100 -10.06 26.05 -15.57
C GLN A 100 -11.37 25.52 -16.17
N GLY A 101 -12.32 25.06 -15.36
CA GLY A 101 -13.61 24.60 -15.84
C GLY A 101 -13.55 23.27 -16.61
N HIS A 102 -12.46 22.51 -16.48
CA HIS A 102 -12.34 21.15 -17.04
C HIS A 102 -13.13 20.13 -16.22
N HIS A 103 -14.34 20.49 -15.77
CA HIS A 103 -15.26 19.56 -15.17
C HIS A 103 -15.71 18.62 -16.28
N SER A 104 -15.32 17.34 -16.23
CA SER A 104 -16.09 16.33 -16.92
C SER A 104 -17.51 16.42 -16.37
N ASN A 105 -18.41 17.02 -17.15
CA ASN A 105 -19.81 17.19 -16.83
C ASN A 105 -20.45 15.79 -16.81
N ARG A 106 -20.24 15.04 -15.72
CA ARG A 106 -21.05 13.88 -15.39
C ARG A 106 -22.36 14.47 -14.90
N ASP A 107 -23.29 14.68 -15.83
CA ASP A 107 -24.61 15.26 -15.60
C ASP A 107 -25.22 14.73 -14.31
N SER A 108 -25.19 15.56 -13.27
CA SER A 108 -25.80 15.28 -11.98
C SER A 108 -27.28 15.70 -12.04
N SER A 109 -28.06 14.96 -12.82
CA SER A 109 -29.52 14.92 -12.72
C SER A 109 -29.96 13.90 -11.68
N THR A 110 -29.32 13.90 -10.50
CA THR A 110 -29.77 13.10 -9.37
C THR A 110 -29.70 13.93 -8.11
N SER A 111 -30.76 14.71 -7.91
CA SER A 111 -31.19 15.19 -6.61
C SER A 111 -31.54 13.97 -5.75
N SER A 112 -30.55 13.39 -5.10
CA SER A 112 -30.68 12.47 -3.97
C SER A 112 -29.32 12.37 -3.32
N THR A 113 -29.29 12.52 -2.00
CA THR A 113 -28.19 12.20 -1.09
C THR A 113 -27.71 10.76 -1.34
N GLN A 114 -26.93 10.54 -2.39
CA GLN A 114 -26.19 9.31 -2.58
C GLN A 114 -25.02 9.41 -1.61
N ILE A 115 -25.04 8.56 -0.59
CA ILE A 115 -23.87 8.29 0.25
C ILE A 115 -22.79 7.86 -0.73
N VAL A 116 -21.86 8.76 -1.05
CA VAL A 116 -20.72 8.43 -1.89
C VAL A 116 -19.96 7.37 -1.12
N ASP A 117 -19.90 6.15 -1.65
CA ASP A 117 -19.11 5.08 -1.05
C ASP A 117 -17.65 5.41 -1.26
N TYR A 118 -17.10 6.23 -0.36
CA TYR A 118 -15.71 6.65 -0.35
C TYR A 118 -14.73 5.46 -0.31
N MET A 119 -15.18 4.28 0.10
CA MET A 119 -14.37 3.06 0.14
C MET A 119 -14.24 2.38 -1.22
N SER A 120 -15.07 2.77 -2.20
CA SER A 120 -15.07 2.21 -3.56
C SER A 120 -14.31 3.06 -4.59
N LEU A 121 -13.92 4.28 -4.22
CA LEU A 121 -13.24 5.23 -5.09
C LEU A 121 -11.73 4.94 -5.13
N ASP A 122 -11.10 5.21 -6.27
CA ASP A 122 -9.65 5.32 -6.31
C ASP A 122 -9.19 6.55 -5.49
N GLU A 123 -7.93 6.56 -5.02
CA GLU A 123 -7.40 7.64 -4.16
C GLU A 123 -7.54 9.04 -4.79
N HIS A 124 -7.44 9.11 -6.11
CA HIS A 124 -7.50 10.37 -6.86
C HIS A 124 -8.95 10.85 -7.03
N GLU A 125 -9.90 9.95 -7.33
CA GLU A 125 -11.34 10.23 -7.36
C GLU A 125 -11.84 10.62 -5.97
N LEU A 126 -11.43 9.90 -4.92
CA LEU A 126 -11.71 10.24 -3.52
C LEU A 126 -11.26 11.67 -3.23
N PHE A 127 -10.00 12.00 -3.49
CA PHE A 127 -9.47 13.32 -3.18
C PHE A 127 -10.19 14.44 -3.95
N PHE A 128 -10.55 14.20 -5.21
CA PHE A 128 -11.34 15.15 -6.00
C PHE A 128 -12.75 15.36 -5.47
N GLU A 129 -13.45 14.29 -5.09
CA GLU A 129 -14.78 14.40 -4.47
C GLU A 129 -14.72 15.19 -3.16
N LEU A 130 -13.71 14.92 -2.31
CA LEU A 130 -13.52 15.63 -1.04
C LEU A 130 -13.20 17.13 -1.24
N ILE A 131 -12.37 17.48 -2.24
CA ILE A 131 -12.12 18.89 -2.59
C ILE A 131 -13.40 19.55 -3.08
N ARG A 132 -14.13 18.90 -3.98
CA ARG A 132 -15.35 19.48 -4.59
C ARG A 132 -16.42 19.75 -3.54
N ASP A 133 -16.57 18.83 -2.58
CA ASP A 133 -17.55 18.99 -1.50
C ASP A 133 -17.25 20.23 -0.62
N ILE A 134 -15.97 20.56 -0.43
CA ILE A 134 -15.56 21.75 0.33
C ILE A 134 -15.61 23.02 -0.53
N ALA A 135 -15.15 22.97 -1.80
CA ALA A 135 -14.89 24.15 -2.61
C ALA A 135 -16.12 25.02 -2.93
N ASN A 136 -17.31 24.42 -2.97
CA ASN A 136 -18.56 25.12 -3.27
C ASN A 136 -19.31 25.60 -2.02
N GLU A 137 -18.77 25.34 -0.82
CA GLU A 137 -19.43 25.68 0.44
C GLU A 137 -18.99 27.06 0.95
N LEU A 138 -19.97 27.94 1.20
CA LEU A 138 -19.72 29.30 1.70
C LEU A 138 -19.96 29.42 3.21
N ASN A 139 -20.73 28.50 3.80
CA ASN A 139 -20.97 28.49 5.23
C ASN A 139 -19.76 27.91 5.96
N VAL A 140 -19.07 28.75 6.73
CA VAL A 140 -17.85 28.37 7.48
C VAL A 140 -18.09 27.20 8.42
N ASP A 141 -19.28 27.07 9.03
CA ASP A 141 -19.58 25.97 9.95
C ASP A 141 -19.70 24.65 9.18
N VAL A 142 -20.35 24.68 8.02
CA VAL A 142 -20.46 23.53 7.11
C VAL A 142 -19.09 23.18 6.54
N VAL A 143 -18.30 24.16 6.10
CA VAL A 143 -16.91 23.95 5.63
C VAL A 143 -16.08 23.28 6.72
N CYS A 144 -16.10 23.79 7.96
CA CYS A 144 -15.35 23.21 9.06
C CYS A 144 -15.76 21.76 9.32
N HIS A 145 -17.06 21.47 9.34
CA HIS A 145 -17.56 20.11 9.52
C HIS A 145 -17.11 19.18 8.40
N LYS A 146 -17.27 19.58 7.14
CA LYS A 146 -16.80 18.83 5.97
C LYS A 146 -15.29 18.55 6.03
N ILE A 147 -14.48 19.54 6.40
CA ILE A 147 -13.03 19.36 6.58
C ILE A 147 -12.74 18.29 7.63
N LEU A 148 -13.39 18.34 8.80
CA LEU A 148 -13.18 17.33 9.86
C LEU A 148 -13.64 15.94 9.43
N THR A 149 -14.82 15.83 8.80
CA THR A 149 -15.32 14.57 8.24
C THR A 149 -14.33 13.99 7.22
N ASN A 150 -13.83 14.81 6.30
CA ASN A 150 -12.86 14.40 5.29
C ASN A 150 -11.53 13.96 5.91
N VAL A 151 -11.02 14.69 6.91
CA VAL A 151 -9.82 14.30 7.67
C VAL A 151 -10.04 12.95 8.36
N SER A 152 -11.21 12.73 8.98
CA SER A 152 -11.52 11.47 9.64
C SER A 152 -11.53 10.29 8.67
N ILE A 153 -12.12 10.46 7.48
CA ILE A 153 -12.12 9.45 6.41
C ILE A 153 -10.69 9.15 5.94
N LEU A 154 -9.90 10.19 5.63
CA LEU A 154 -8.55 10.04 5.07
C LEU A 154 -7.54 9.46 6.07
N THR A 155 -7.71 9.74 7.35
CA THR A 155 -6.81 9.28 8.42
C THR A 155 -7.32 8.03 9.14
N ASN A 156 -8.52 7.56 8.80
CA ASN A 156 -9.22 6.49 9.49
C ASN A 156 -9.31 6.73 11.01
N SER A 157 -9.55 7.98 11.41
CA SER A 157 -9.73 8.36 12.82
C SER A 157 -11.18 8.16 13.26
N ASP A 158 -11.41 7.74 14.50
CA ASP A 158 -12.76 7.59 15.05
C ASP A 158 -13.49 8.95 15.08
N ARG A 159 -12.83 9.97 15.68
CA ARG A 159 -13.45 11.27 15.95
C ARG A 159 -12.47 12.44 15.84
N GLY A 160 -13.00 13.61 15.52
CA GLY A 160 -12.27 14.88 15.47
C GLY A 160 -13.03 16.02 16.15
N SER A 161 -12.29 16.98 16.69
CA SER A 161 -12.85 18.18 17.33
C SER A 161 -12.07 19.42 16.92
N LEU A 162 -12.76 20.56 16.81
CA LEU A 162 -12.20 21.85 16.42
C LEU A 162 -12.38 22.87 17.54
N PHE A 163 -11.27 23.46 17.95
CA PHE A 163 -11.23 24.51 18.95
C PHE A 163 -10.72 25.81 18.34
N LEU A 164 -11.34 26.94 18.72
CA LEU A 164 -10.93 28.27 18.31
C LEU A 164 -10.26 29.02 19.47
N ALA A 165 -9.17 29.71 19.19
CA ALA A 165 -8.57 30.61 20.16
C ALA A 165 -9.38 31.91 20.30
N ARG A 166 -9.63 32.34 21.54
CA ARG A 166 -10.35 33.56 21.91
C ARG A 166 -9.60 34.28 23.04
N GLY A 167 -9.99 35.52 23.28
CA GLY A 167 -9.44 36.36 24.35
C GLY A 167 -8.21 37.20 23.93
N PRO A 168 -7.80 38.15 24.78
CA PRO A 168 -6.63 39.00 24.55
C PRO A 168 -5.35 38.18 24.73
N LYS A 169 -4.22 38.69 24.22
CA LYS A 169 -2.95 37.97 24.11
C LYS A 169 -2.49 37.32 25.43
N ASP A 170 -2.72 38.00 26.55
CA ASP A 170 -2.24 37.60 27.89
C ASP A 170 -3.23 36.67 28.63
N SER A 171 -4.44 36.47 28.11
CA SER A 171 -5.45 35.57 28.70
C SER A 171 -6.21 34.80 27.61
N ARG A 172 -5.47 34.23 26.65
CA ARG A 172 -6.06 33.41 25.59
C ARG A 172 -6.57 32.08 26.14
N TYR A 173 -7.71 31.67 25.60
CA TYR A 173 -8.33 30.37 25.86
C TYR A 173 -8.87 29.79 24.55
N LEU A 174 -9.08 28.48 24.54
CA LEU A 174 -9.72 27.76 23.46
C LEU A 174 -11.21 27.59 23.76
N ILE A 175 -12.02 27.64 22.72
CA ILE A 175 -13.46 27.36 22.78
C ILE A 175 -13.82 26.31 21.72
N SER A 176 -14.53 25.26 22.10
CA SER A 176 -14.95 24.23 21.15
C SER A 176 -15.96 24.82 20.16
N LYS A 177 -15.67 24.74 18.86
CA LYS A 177 -16.64 25.08 17.81
C LYS A 177 -17.37 23.84 17.32
N LEU A 178 -16.61 22.80 17.00
CA LEU A 178 -17.13 21.47 16.66
C LEU A 178 -16.52 20.48 17.64
N PHE A 179 -17.30 19.53 18.12
CA PHE A 179 -16.82 18.48 19.00
C PHE A 179 -17.44 17.16 18.59
N ASP A 180 -16.66 16.09 18.73
CA ASP A 180 -17.13 14.72 18.53
C ASP A 180 -17.59 14.44 17.08
N VAL A 181 -16.97 15.10 16.10
CA VAL A 181 -17.26 14.89 14.67
C VAL A 181 -16.79 13.50 14.27
N THR A 182 -17.67 12.71 13.68
CA THR A 182 -17.36 11.39 13.11
C THR A 182 -17.57 11.40 11.60
N ALA A 183 -17.20 10.32 10.91
CA ALA A 183 -17.48 10.19 9.48
C ALA A 183 -18.98 10.22 9.14
N GLY A 184 -19.87 9.93 10.12
CA GLY A 184 -21.32 9.86 9.92
C GLY A 184 -22.14 10.88 10.73
N SER A 185 -21.51 11.78 11.48
CA SER A 185 -22.22 12.80 12.26
C SER A 185 -22.80 13.89 11.36
N THR A 186 -23.90 14.51 11.79
CA THR A 186 -24.39 15.73 11.16
C THR A 186 -23.74 16.97 11.78
N LEU A 187 -23.82 18.10 11.07
CA LEU A 187 -23.35 19.39 11.58
C LEU A 187 -24.04 19.74 12.90
N GLU A 188 -25.36 19.57 12.98
CA GLU A 188 -26.17 19.94 14.14
C GLU A 188 -25.80 19.14 15.39
N GLN A 189 -25.38 17.87 15.22
CA GLN A 189 -24.95 17.02 16.32
C GLN A 189 -23.59 17.45 16.87
N SER A 190 -22.72 18.01 16.02
CA SER A 190 -21.33 18.30 16.35
C SER A 190 -21.08 19.78 16.68
N LEU A 191 -21.98 20.68 16.27
CA LEU A 191 -21.85 22.12 16.43
C LEU A 191 -22.20 22.57 17.85
N HIS A 192 -21.20 23.04 18.58
CA HIS A 192 -21.37 23.53 19.94
C HIS A 192 -21.87 24.98 19.96
N LYS A 193 -23.06 25.16 20.52
CA LYS A 193 -23.62 26.48 20.87
C LYS A 193 -23.02 26.99 22.18
N GLU A 194 -23.27 28.26 22.52
CA GLU A 194 -22.66 28.96 23.67
C GLU A 194 -22.79 28.19 25.00
N ASP A 195 -23.90 27.51 25.22
CA ASP A 195 -24.20 26.72 26.42
C ASP A 195 -23.51 25.35 26.47
N GLN A 196 -22.98 24.87 25.34
CA GLN A 196 -22.33 23.56 25.19
C GLN A 196 -20.81 23.68 25.03
N GLN A 197 -20.30 24.91 24.93
CA GLN A 197 -18.91 25.17 24.62
C GLN A 197 -17.96 24.72 25.73
N ILE A 198 -17.00 23.88 25.36
CA ILE A 198 -15.88 23.49 26.20
C ILE A 198 -14.84 24.61 26.12
N ILE A 199 -14.45 25.14 27.28
CA ILE A 199 -13.47 26.23 27.40
C ILE A 199 -12.18 25.67 28.03
N ILE A 200 -11.06 25.84 27.35
CA ILE A 200 -9.76 25.31 27.79
C ILE A 200 -8.73 26.45 27.83
N PRO A 201 -8.17 26.81 29.00
CA PRO A 201 -7.09 27.78 29.06
C PRO A 201 -5.84 27.32 28.31
N PHE A 202 -5.06 28.26 27.76
CA PHE A 202 -3.77 27.92 27.17
C PHE A 202 -2.84 27.30 28.23
N GLY A 203 -2.07 26.29 27.83
CA GLY A 203 -1.20 25.50 28.71
C GLY A 203 -1.91 24.45 29.58
N LYS A 204 -3.22 24.25 29.43
CA LYS A 204 -3.99 23.24 30.20
C LYS A 204 -4.50 22.11 29.31
N GLY A 205 -4.26 20.87 29.73
CA GLY A 205 -4.58 19.68 28.92
C GLY A 205 -3.79 19.64 27.61
N ILE A 206 -4.05 18.63 26.79
CA ILE A 206 -3.37 18.44 25.49
C ILE A 206 -3.63 19.63 24.55
N ALA A 207 -4.90 20.00 24.36
CA ALA A 207 -5.28 21.08 23.46
C ALA A 207 -4.69 22.43 23.90
N GLY A 208 -4.75 22.75 25.21
CA GLY A 208 -4.16 23.97 25.73
C GLY A 208 -2.63 23.96 25.64
N HIS A 209 -1.97 22.82 25.84
CA HIS A 209 -0.52 22.66 25.66
C HIS A 209 -0.12 22.99 24.22
N VAL A 210 -0.76 22.35 23.22
CA VAL A 210 -0.50 22.62 21.79
C VAL A 210 -0.77 24.08 21.45
N ALA A 211 -1.83 24.68 21.99
CA ALA A 211 -2.12 26.10 21.76
C ALA A 211 -1.05 27.04 22.34
N LEU A 212 -0.40 26.64 23.44
CA LEU A 212 0.68 27.39 24.06
C LEU A 212 2.01 27.22 23.30
N THR A 213 2.40 25.98 22.99
CA THR A 213 3.70 25.65 22.36
C THR A 213 3.71 25.91 20.86
N ARG A 214 2.54 25.80 20.20
CA ARG A 214 2.37 25.83 18.74
C ARG A 214 3.08 24.68 18.02
N GLU A 215 3.36 23.61 18.74
CA GLU A 215 3.96 22.40 18.18
C GLU A 215 2.89 21.31 18.08
N TYR A 216 2.91 20.57 16.97
CA TYR A 216 2.04 19.40 16.83
C TYR A 216 2.54 18.29 17.77
N ILE A 217 1.60 17.45 18.22
CA ILE A 217 1.93 16.30 19.06
C ILE A 217 1.19 15.08 18.51
N ASN A 218 1.89 13.95 18.43
CA ASN A 218 1.29 12.64 18.18
C ASN A 218 1.47 11.81 19.45
N ILE A 219 0.37 11.37 20.05
CA ILE A 219 0.35 10.65 21.32
C ILE A 219 -0.10 9.22 21.04
N PRO A 220 0.81 8.23 21.04
CA PRO A 220 0.45 6.83 20.79
C PRO A 220 -0.45 6.25 21.89
N ASP A 221 -0.24 6.67 23.14
CA ASP A 221 -1.07 6.30 24.29
C ASP A 221 -1.39 7.53 25.13
N ALA A 222 -2.67 7.86 25.25
CA ALA A 222 -3.13 9.01 26.02
C ALA A 222 -2.97 8.82 27.54
N TYR A 223 -2.96 7.59 28.04
CA TYR A 223 -2.88 7.31 29.48
C TYR A 223 -1.45 7.50 30.04
N ASP A 224 -0.44 7.48 29.18
CA ASP A 224 0.97 7.64 29.56
C ASP A 224 1.45 9.10 29.57
N VAL A 225 0.59 10.07 29.24
CA VAL A 225 0.97 11.48 29.13
C VAL A 225 0.68 12.25 30.41
N SER A 226 1.67 12.94 30.97
CA SER A 226 1.53 13.74 32.19
C SER A 226 0.87 15.12 31.99
N LEU A 227 0.22 15.35 30.85
CA LEU A 227 -0.50 16.60 30.52
C LEU A 227 -1.95 16.58 31.00
N PHE A 228 -2.37 15.48 31.64
CA PHE A 228 -3.67 15.31 32.29
C PHE A 228 -3.62 15.72 33.77
#